data_AF-A0A6M0KZ55-F1
#
_entry.id   AF-A0A6M0KZ55-F1
#
_cell.length_a   1.000
_cell.length_b   1.000
_cell.length_c   1.000
_cell.angle_alpha   90.00
_cell.angle_beta   90.00
_cell.angle_gamma   90.00
#
_symmetry.space_group_name_H-M   'P 1'
#
loop_
_entity.id
_entity.type
_entity.pdbx_description
1 polymer ?
#
loop_
_entity_poly.entity_id
_entity_poly.type
_entity_poly.pdbx_seq_one_letter_code
_entity_poly.pdbx_strand_id
1 'polypeptide(L)'
;MKQIALILIGLSSLTWAELSSHNGIVKDSETKLEWQNSYRGEITELDWENAVSYCENLELDGGGWRLPSKSDLVSIISTKDSRPALDKLFLNKKPTRFDYWTSTVDKDEPNLRWGVNFNRGWTGRYTKHYGLKVRCVRGELTDNIPMAKTYGTVGKESKPFSDEKKGIIIILGEQSPSFRNSSE
;
A
#
# COMPACT_ATOMS: atom_id res chain seq x y z
N MET A 1 58.60 16.85 -4.04
CA MET A 1 57.89 15.61 -3.67
C MET A 1 56.53 16.01 -3.12
N LYS A 2 55.48 15.35 -3.61
CA LYS A 2 54.07 15.69 -3.45
C LYS A 2 53.62 15.48 -2.00
N GLN A 3 52.94 16.46 -1.40
CA GLN A 3 51.91 16.15 -0.42
C GLN A 3 50.59 16.75 -0.90
N ILE A 4 49.61 15.85 -0.92
CA ILE A 4 48.35 15.90 -1.63
C ILE A 4 47.35 16.68 -0.79
N ALA A 5 46.67 17.64 -1.39
CA ALA A 5 45.50 18.29 -0.81
C ALA A 5 44.40 17.22 -0.62
N LEU A 6 44.06 16.93 0.64
CA LEU A 6 42.85 16.18 0.99
C LEU A 6 41.65 17.12 0.76
N ILE A 7 41.07 17.04 -0.43
CA ILE A 7 39.72 17.54 -0.67
C ILE A 7 38.81 16.64 0.15
N LEU A 8 38.38 17.12 1.32
CA LEU A 8 37.19 16.63 1.99
C LEU A 8 36.02 16.97 1.08
N ILE A 9 35.80 16.17 0.04
CA ILE A 9 34.48 16.08 -0.55
C ILE A 9 33.67 15.45 0.57
N GLY A 10 32.92 16.29 1.29
CA GLY A 10 31.87 15.82 2.14
C GLY A 10 31.07 14.84 1.30
N LEU A 11 31.20 13.56 1.62
CA LEU A 11 30.20 12.57 1.27
C LEU A 11 28.99 13.02 2.08
N SER A 12 28.30 14.07 1.61
CA SER A 12 26.88 14.18 1.83
C SER A 12 26.38 12.87 1.30
N SER A 13 26.15 11.96 2.22
CA SER A 13 25.37 10.78 1.99
C SER A 13 24.08 11.37 1.45
N LEU A 14 23.94 11.38 0.13
CA LEU A 14 22.67 11.63 -0.51
C LEU A 14 21.83 10.50 0.02
N THR A 15 21.14 10.76 1.14
CA THR A 15 20.02 9.97 1.58
C THR A 15 19.04 10.12 0.44
N TRP A 16 19.12 9.23 -0.55
CA TRP A 16 18.05 9.11 -1.52
C TRP A 16 16.80 8.90 -0.70
N ALA A 17 15.84 9.80 -0.85
CA ALA A 17 14.56 9.62 -0.23
C ALA A 17 14.00 8.29 -0.75
N GLU A 18 13.67 7.37 0.17
CA GLU A 18 13.12 6.04 -0.14
C GLU A 18 11.94 6.17 -1.10
N LEU A 19 11.15 7.24 -0.92
CA LEU A 19 10.05 7.67 -1.77
C LEU A 19 10.32 9.06 -2.36
N SER A 20 9.91 9.28 -3.60
CA SER A 20 9.89 10.61 -4.24
C SER A 20 8.56 10.84 -4.95
N SER A 21 8.09 12.09 -5.07
CA SER A 21 6.82 12.42 -5.73
C SER A 21 7.02 13.50 -6.79
N HIS A 22 6.59 13.23 -8.03
CA HIS A 22 6.65 14.16 -9.15
C HIS A 22 5.54 13.86 -10.16
N ASN A 23 4.93 14.90 -10.76
CA ASN A 23 3.90 14.79 -11.81
C ASN A 23 2.77 13.80 -11.52
N GLY A 24 2.31 13.76 -10.26
CA GLY A 24 1.22 12.86 -9.86
C GLY A 24 1.64 11.40 -9.80
N ILE A 25 2.94 11.11 -9.61
CA ILE A 25 3.49 9.76 -9.42
C ILE A 25 4.35 9.77 -8.15
N VAL A 26 4.20 8.74 -7.29
CA VAL A 26 5.21 8.43 -6.25
C VAL A 26 6.09 7.30 -6.77
N LYS A 27 7.41 7.47 -6.71
CA LYS A 27 8.39 6.42 -7.01
C LYS A 27 8.97 5.88 -5.70
N ASP A 28 8.96 4.57 -5.55
CA ASP A 28 9.64 3.87 -4.47
C ASP A 28 10.96 3.29 -4.98
N SER A 29 12.06 3.85 -4.50
CA SER A 29 13.41 3.48 -4.93
C SER A 29 13.85 2.12 -4.40
N GLU A 30 13.20 1.58 -3.36
CA GLU A 30 13.48 0.27 -2.78
C GLU A 30 12.74 -0.83 -3.52
N THR A 31 11.42 -0.68 -3.70
CA THR A 31 10.58 -1.69 -4.38
C THR A 31 10.63 -1.56 -5.90
N LYS A 32 11.17 -0.45 -6.43
CA LYS A 32 11.15 -0.08 -7.85
C LYS A 32 9.73 0.12 -8.41
N LEU A 33 8.74 0.20 -7.54
CA LEU A 33 7.36 0.47 -7.92
C LEU A 33 7.14 1.96 -8.10
N GLU A 34 6.27 2.27 -9.05
CA GLU A 34 5.71 3.60 -9.22
C GLU A 34 4.20 3.57 -8.99
N TRP A 35 3.71 4.59 -8.31
CA TRP A 35 2.35 4.65 -7.80
C TRP A 35 1.64 5.86 -8.37
N GLN A 36 0.44 5.64 -8.87
CA GLN A 36 -0.44 6.73 -9.25
C GLN A 36 -0.69 7.59 -8.01
N ASN A 37 -0.40 8.88 -8.13
CA ASN A 37 -0.49 9.86 -7.05
C ASN A 37 -1.18 11.14 -7.51
N SER A 38 -2.26 10.99 -8.28
CA SER A 38 -3.10 12.09 -8.73
C SER A 38 -4.40 12.16 -7.92
N TYR A 39 -5.03 13.34 -7.88
CA TYR A 39 -6.30 13.54 -7.17
C TYR A 39 -7.43 12.60 -7.66
N ARG A 40 -7.34 12.14 -8.92
CA ARG A 40 -8.35 11.26 -9.55
C ARG A 40 -8.28 9.81 -9.06
N GLY A 41 -7.13 9.35 -8.55
CA GLY A 41 -6.98 7.97 -8.07
C GLY A 41 -7.91 7.67 -6.88
N GLU A 42 -7.94 8.54 -5.87
CA GLU A 42 -8.70 8.29 -4.63
C GLU A 42 -10.22 8.41 -4.77
N ILE A 43 -10.73 9.24 -5.68
CA ILE A 43 -12.17 9.59 -5.66
C ILE A 43 -13.03 8.50 -6.27
N THR A 44 -12.46 7.71 -7.18
CA THR A 44 -13.23 6.76 -7.97
C THR A 44 -13.50 5.48 -7.17
N GLU A 45 -14.75 5.28 -6.79
CA GLU A 45 -15.26 3.99 -6.30
C GLU A 45 -15.69 3.17 -7.51
N LEU A 46 -15.01 2.05 -7.74
CA LEU A 46 -15.28 1.15 -8.86
C LEU A 46 -15.53 -0.25 -8.33
N ASP A 47 -16.34 -1.02 -9.05
CA ASP A 47 -16.29 -2.47 -8.93
C ASP A 47 -14.93 -3.00 -9.39
N TRP A 48 -14.64 -4.25 -9.09
CA TRP A 48 -13.31 -4.81 -9.28
C TRP A 48 -12.90 -4.85 -10.76
N GLU A 49 -13.79 -5.26 -11.66
CA GLU A 49 -13.53 -5.28 -13.10
C GLU A 49 -13.26 -3.88 -13.65
N ASN A 50 -14.07 -2.89 -13.27
CA ASN A 50 -13.84 -1.50 -13.70
C ASN A 50 -12.55 -0.93 -13.09
N ALA A 51 -12.16 -1.35 -11.89
CA ALA A 51 -10.88 -0.96 -11.28
C ALA A 51 -9.68 -1.51 -12.05
N VAL A 52 -9.75 -2.77 -12.51
CA VAL A 52 -8.75 -3.37 -13.40
C VAL A 52 -8.65 -2.55 -14.70
N SER A 53 -9.78 -2.36 -15.39
CA SER A 53 -9.81 -1.61 -16.64
C SER A 53 -9.37 -0.15 -16.48
N TYR A 54 -9.69 0.49 -15.37
CA TYR A 54 -9.22 1.85 -15.08
C TYR A 54 -7.70 1.93 -15.06
N CYS A 55 -7.04 0.99 -14.39
CA CYS A 55 -5.58 0.99 -14.33
C CYS A 55 -4.94 0.62 -15.66
N GLU A 56 -5.45 -0.39 -16.36
CA GLU A 56 -4.90 -0.79 -17.66
C GLU A 56 -4.99 0.32 -18.73
N ASN A 57 -6.03 1.17 -18.66
CA ASN A 57 -6.24 2.28 -19.59
C ASN A 57 -5.69 3.62 -19.10
N LEU A 58 -4.97 3.66 -17.97
CA LEU A 58 -4.40 4.89 -17.44
C LEU A 58 -3.16 5.28 -18.26
N GLU A 59 -3.22 6.40 -19.00
CA GLU A 59 -2.10 6.89 -19.84
C GLU A 59 -1.14 7.87 -19.11
N LEU A 60 -1.19 7.90 -17.77
CA LEU A 60 -0.31 8.78 -16.98
C LEU A 60 1.15 8.42 -17.21
N ASP A 61 1.96 9.39 -17.66
CA ASP A 61 3.40 9.20 -17.94
C ASP A 61 3.69 8.01 -18.88
N GLY A 62 2.89 7.88 -19.94
CA GLY A 62 3.08 6.85 -20.98
C GLY A 62 2.53 5.47 -20.64
N GLY A 63 1.73 5.35 -19.58
CA GLY A 63 0.98 4.13 -19.29
C GLY A 63 1.78 3.03 -18.58
N GLY A 64 1.38 1.78 -18.80
CA GLY A 64 1.97 0.59 -18.17
C GLY A 64 1.44 0.30 -16.76
N TRP A 65 0.30 0.88 -16.40
CA TRP A 65 -0.29 0.74 -15.08
C TRP A 65 -1.13 -0.53 -14.97
N ARG A 66 -1.18 -1.08 -13.76
CA ARG A 66 -2.01 -2.21 -13.39
C ARG A 66 -2.67 -1.99 -12.04
N LEU A 67 -3.71 -2.76 -11.77
CA LEU A 67 -4.25 -2.86 -10.43
C LEU A 67 -3.18 -3.55 -9.54
N PRO A 68 -2.87 -2.99 -8.35
CA PRO A 68 -1.83 -3.53 -7.49
C PRO A 68 -2.24 -4.87 -6.90
N SER A 69 -1.28 -5.75 -6.66
CA SER A 69 -1.49 -6.94 -5.84
C SER A 69 -1.63 -6.57 -4.36
N LYS A 70 -2.07 -7.52 -3.53
CA LYS A 70 -2.09 -7.37 -2.08
C LYS A 70 -0.70 -7.05 -1.52
N SER A 71 0.34 -7.73 -2.01
CA SER A 71 1.73 -7.48 -1.59
C SER A 71 2.21 -6.09 -1.97
N ASP A 72 1.83 -5.59 -3.15
CA ASP A 72 2.18 -4.22 -3.55
C ASP A 72 1.61 -3.21 -2.56
N LEU A 73 0.30 -3.24 -2.29
CA LEU A 73 -0.33 -2.26 -1.38
C LEU A 73 0.16 -2.40 0.06
N VAL A 74 0.44 -3.62 0.52
CA VAL A 74 1.01 -3.83 1.86
C VAL A 74 2.41 -3.23 1.96
N SER A 75 3.22 -3.26 0.90
CA SER A 75 4.59 -2.72 0.90
C SER A 75 4.68 -1.21 1.15
N ILE A 76 3.57 -0.48 0.93
CA ILE A 76 3.48 0.97 1.14
C ILE A 76 2.75 1.35 2.43
N ILE A 77 2.37 0.38 3.26
CA ILE A 77 1.86 0.65 4.60
C ILE A 77 3.00 1.24 5.45
N SER A 78 2.83 2.48 5.89
CA SER A 78 3.80 3.15 6.78
C SER A 78 3.52 2.77 8.23
N THR A 79 4.51 2.22 8.94
CA THR A 79 4.46 2.00 10.39
C THR A 79 4.83 3.24 11.20
N LYS A 80 5.39 4.27 10.54
CA LYS A 80 5.78 5.56 11.15
C LYS A 80 4.55 6.46 11.37
N ASP A 81 3.54 6.32 10.53
CA ASP A 81 2.30 7.08 10.58
C ASP A 81 1.17 6.19 11.08
N SER A 82 0.37 6.66 12.04
CA SER A 82 -0.67 5.80 12.63
C SER A 82 -2.01 5.90 11.90
N ARG A 83 -2.38 7.08 11.37
CA ARG A 83 -3.70 7.34 10.75
C ARG A 83 -3.66 8.48 9.72
N PRO A 84 -3.56 8.18 8.41
CA PRO A 84 -3.38 6.86 7.83
C PRO A 84 -1.96 6.32 8.00
N ALA A 85 -1.82 5.01 7.97
CA ALA A 85 -0.59 4.24 7.85
C ALA A 85 -0.06 4.30 6.39
N LEU A 86 0.21 5.51 5.90
CA LEU A 86 0.70 5.77 4.55
C LEU A 86 1.58 7.02 4.55
N ASP A 87 2.70 6.99 3.82
CA ASP A 87 3.65 8.11 3.77
C ASP A 87 2.99 9.41 3.29
N LYS A 88 3.42 10.55 3.84
CA LYS A 88 2.91 11.90 3.51
C LYS A 88 3.05 12.30 2.04
N LEU A 89 3.94 11.65 1.27
CA LEU A 89 4.12 11.88 -0.16
C LEU A 89 2.94 11.38 -0.98
N PHE A 90 2.19 10.40 -0.46
CA PHE A 90 0.94 10.01 -1.06
C PHE A 90 -0.11 11.11 -0.80
N LEU A 91 -0.59 11.70 -1.89
CA LEU A 91 -1.73 12.60 -1.83
C LEU A 91 -2.95 11.84 -1.31
N ASN A 92 -3.92 12.63 -0.86
CA ASN A 92 -5.26 12.11 -0.60
C ASN A 92 -5.26 11.05 0.53
N LYS A 93 -4.40 11.29 1.52
CA LYS A 93 -4.25 10.51 2.75
C LYS A 93 -5.42 10.68 3.74
N LYS A 94 -6.56 11.27 3.33
CA LYS A 94 -7.65 11.48 4.29
C LYS A 94 -8.16 10.11 4.72
N PRO A 95 -8.50 9.91 6.01
CA PRO A 95 -9.12 8.67 6.46
C PRO A 95 -10.35 8.36 5.61
N THR A 96 -10.20 7.43 4.68
CA THR A 96 -11.31 6.93 3.87
C THR A 96 -12.05 5.89 4.71
N ARG A 97 -13.37 5.80 4.54
CA ARG A 97 -14.13 4.65 5.03
C ARG A 97 -13.90 3.40 4.17
N PHE A 98 -13.29 3.57 3.01
CA PHE A 98 -13.22 2.56 1.95
C PHE A 98 -11.79 2.07 1.76
N ASP A 99 -11.68 0.76 1.53
CA ASP A 99 -10.45 0.08 1.22
C ASP A 99 -10.05 0.35 -0.24
N TYR A 100 -8.81 -0.02 -0.59
CA TYR A 100 -8.29 0.01 -1.95
C TYR A 100 -8.34 -1.38 -2.55
N TRP A 101 -8.84 -1.50 -3.78
CA TRP A 101 -8.84 -2.75 -4.53
C TRP A 101 -7.42 -3.29 -4.76
N THR A 102 -7.29 -4.61 -4.70
CA THR A 102 -6.13 -5.34 -5.20
C THR A 102 -6.54 -6.29 -6.33
N SER A 103 -5.59 -6.67 -7.18
CA SER A 103 -5.75 -7.74 -8.18
C SER A 103 -5.75 -9.15 -7.58
N THR A 104 -5.43 -9.29 -6.29
CA THR A 104 -5.30 -10.58 -5.63
C THR A 104 -6.65 -11.21 -5.33
N VAL A 105 -6.89 -12.37 -5.93
CA VAL A 105 -8.04 -13.25 -5.65
C VAL A 105 -7.78 -14.01 -4.35
N ASP A 106 -8.81 -14.19 -3.52
CA ASP A 106 -8.69 -15.07 -2.36
C ASP A 106 -8.52 -16.53 -2.82
N LYS A 107 -7.53 -17.22 -2.23
CA LYS A 107 -7.15 -18.58 -2.63
C LYS A 107 -8.21 -19.63 -2.27
N ASP A 108 -8.98 -19.40 -1.21
CA ASP A 108 -9.95 -20.34 -0.66
C ASP A 108 -11.37 -19.96 -1.13
N GLU A 109 -11.61 -18.68 -1.41
CA GLU A 109 -12.89 -18.13 -1.87
C GLU A 109 -12.74 -17.35 -3.19
N PRO A 110 -12.77 -18.01 -4.37
CA PRO A 110 -12.50 -17.37 -5.67
C PRO A 110 -13.45 -16.23 -6.07
N ASN A 111 -14.57 -16.08 -5.36
CA ASN A 111 -15.53 -14.97 -5.53
C ASN A 111 -15.11 -13.69 -4.78
N LEU A 112 -14.12 -13.80 -3.89
CA LEU A 112 -13.60 -12.70 -3.11
C LEU A 112 -12.28 -12.17 -3.69
N ARG A 113 -12.04 -10.89 -3.42
CA ARG A 113 -10.83 -10.15 -3.77
C ARG A 113 -10.33 -9.44 -2.53
N TRP A 114 -9.03 -9.32 -2.40
CA TRP A 114 -8.43 -8.60 -1.27
C TRP A 114 -8.55 -7.09 -1.47
N GLY A 115 -8.77 -6.38 -0.36
CA GLY A 115 -8.65 -4.93 -0.26
C GLY A 115 -7.71 -4.54 0.86
N VAL A 116 -7.09 -3.36 0.77
CA VAL A 116 -6.18 -2.82 1.79
C VAL A 116 -6.71 -1.49 2.32
N ASN A 117 -6.77 -1.38 3.65
CA ASN A 117 -7.18 -0.19 4.37
C ASN A 117 -5.97 0.56 4.93
N PHE A 118 -5.63 1.71 4.34
CA PHE A 118 -4.53 2.54 4.85
C PHE A 118 -4.87 3.32 6.13
N ASN A 119 -6.14 3.48 6.51
CA ASN A 119 -6.48 4.18 7.75
C ASN A 119 -6.03 3.41 9.00
N ARG A 120 -5.91 2.07 8.90
CA ARG A 120 -5.47 1.19 10.00
C ARG A 120 -4.36 0.21 9.63
N GLY A 121 -3.95 0.15 8.35
CA GLY A 121 -2.98 -0.84 7.86
C GLY A 121 -3.53 -2.27 7.84
N TRP A 122 -4.84 -2.44 7.62
CA TRP A 122 -5.50 -3.76 7.64
C TRP A 122 -5.88 -4.22 6.24
N THR A 123 -6.17 -5.52 6.11
CA THR A 123 -6.65 -6.10 4.85
C THR A 123 -8.01 -6.74 5.03
N GLY A 124 -8.88 -6.60 4.04
CA GLY A 124 -10.23 -7.17 4.01
C GLY A 124 -10.49 -7.97 2.73
N ARG A 125 -11.62 -8.66 2.68
CA ARG A 125 -12.05 -9.45 1.52
C ARG A 125 -13.45 -9.02 1.11
N TYR A 126 -13.64 -8.83 -0.19
CA TYR A 126 -14.87 -8.23 -0.73
C TYR A 126 -15.31 -8.99 -1.97
N THR A 127 -16.63 -9.05 -2.20
CA THR A 127 -17.14 -9.49 -3.49
C THR A 127 -16.82 -8.44 -4.55
N LYS A 128 -16.58 -8.88 -5.78
CA LYS A 128 -16.16 -8.02 -6.88
C LYS A 128 -17.09 -6.86 -7.22
N HIS A 129 -18.34 -6.89 -6.76
CA HIS A 129 -19.36 -5.86 -7.04
C HIS A 129 -19.32 -4.66 -6.07
N TYR A 130 -18.48 -4.70 -5.03
CA TYR A 130 -18.33 -3.57 -4.11
C TYR A 130 -17.62 -2.40 -4.78
N GLY A 131 -18.07 -1.17 -4.50
CA GLY A 131 -17.33 0.04 -4.86
C GLY A 131 -16.19 0.28 -3.87
N LEU A 132 -14.94 0.06 -4.28
CA LEU A 132 -13.75 0.40 -3.49
C LEU A 132 -12.86 1.39 -4.25
N LYS A 133 -11.91 2.01 -3.52
CA LYS A 133 -10.97 2.96 -4.12
C LYS A 133 -9.94 2.26 -4.98
N VAL A 134 -9.33 3.00 -5.90
CA VAL A 134 -8.31 2.47 -6.82
C VAL A 134 -7.04 3.30 -6.74
N ARG A 135 -5.89 2.66 -6.69
CA ARG A 135 -4.60 3.32 -6.87
C ARG A 135 -3.74 2.41 -7.73
N CYS A 136 -3.47 2.85 -8.95
CA CYS A 136 -2.71 2.04 -9.88
C CYS A 136 -1.23 2.02 -9.52
N VAL A 137 -0.58 0.92 -9.87
CA VAL A 137 0.86 0.73 -9.72
C VAL A 137 1.45 0.32 -11.07
N ARG A 138 2.72 0.60 -11.30
CA ARG A 138 3.49 0.00 -12.40
C ARG A 138 4.86 -0.44 -11.93
N GLY A 139 5.45 -1.38 -12.66
CA GLY A 139 6.64 -2.12 -12.24
C GLY A 139 6.28 -3.43 -11.55
N GLU A 140 7.31 -4.21 -11.24
CA GLU A 140 7.16 -5.53 -10.63
C GLU A 140 7.87 -5.57 -9.28
N LEU A 141 7.13 -6.08 -8.29
CA LEU A 141 7.66 -6.29 -6.96
C LEU A 141 8.56 -7.52 -7.00
N THR A 142 9.86 -7.35 -6.77
CA THR A 142 10.82 -8.46 -6.78
C THR A 142 11.04 -9.00 -5.37
N ASP A 143 11.44 -10.27 -5.24
CA ASP A 143 11.61 -10.94 -3.95
C ASP A 143 12.77 -10.39 -3.08
N ASN A 144 13.55 -9.43 -3.59
CA ASN A 144 14.75 -8.88 -2.92
C ASN A 144 14.48 -7.63 -2.06
N ILE A 145 13.26 -7.45 -1.55
CA ILE A 145 12.93 -6.31 -0.69
C ILE A 145 13.53 -6.51 0.70
N PRO A 146 14.14 -5.47 1.31
CA PRO A 146 14.53 -5.53 2.71
C PRO A 146 13.31 -5.93 3.57
N MET A 147 13.44 -7.05 4.28
CA MET A 147 12.45 -7.65 5.18
C MET A 147 11.78 -6.69 6.16
N ALA A 148 12.34 -5.50 6.37
CA ALA A 148 11.80 -4.41 7.20
C ALA A 148 10.50 -3.76 6.66
N LYS A 149 10.21 -3.84 5.36
CA LYS A 149 8.90 -3.40 4.80
C LYS A 149 7.86 -4.53 4.74
N THR A 150 8.29 -5.78 4.61
CA THR A 150 7.39 -6.88 4.21
C THR A 150 6.63 -7.53 5.38
N TYR A 151 7.12 -7.44 6.62
CA TYR A 151 6.49 -8.12 7.76
C TYR A 151 6.58 -7.33 9.08
N GLY A 152 5.98 -6.14 9.12
CA GLY A 152 5.55 -5.53 10.38
C GLY A 152 4.29 -6.22 10.90
N THR A 153 4.43 -7.43 11.44
CA THR A 153 3.35 -8.27 12.02
C THR A 153 2.16 -8.52 11.08
N VAL A 154 2.23 -9.60 10.28
CA VAL A 154 1.02 -10.32 9.89
C VAL A 154 0.36 -10.78 11.19
N GLY A 155 -0.59 -9.98 11.68
CA GLY A 155 -1.52 -10.40 12.71
C GLY A 155 -2.13 -11.71 12.23
N LYS A 156 -2.04 -12.74 13.07
CA LYS A 156 -2.60 -14.07 12.79
C LYS A 156 -4.00 -13.91 12.19
N GLU A 157 -4.25 -14.60 11.09
CA GLU A 157 -5.56 -14.67 10.44
C GLU A 157 -6.65 -14.89 11.50
N SER A 158 -7.48 -13.88 11.75
CA SER A 158 -8.62 -14.02 12.64
C SER A 158 -9.79 -14.63 11.88
N LYS A 159 -10.53 -15.49 12.58
CA LYS A 159 -11.65 -16.28 12.03
C LYS A 159 -12.70 -15.37 11.38
N PRO A 160 -13.35 -15.82 10.28
CA PRO A 160 -14.43 -15.07 9.64
C PRO A 160 -15.61 -14.91 10.60
N PHE A 161 -16.02 -13.66 10.87
CA PHE A 161 -17.33 -13.36 11.44
C PHE A 161 -18.30 -13.07 10.29
N SER A 162 -19.29 -13.94 10.14
CA SER A 162 -20.41 -13.78 9.21
C SER A 162 -21.44 -12.83 9.83
N ASP A 163 -21.60 -11.62 9.27
CA ASP A 163 -22.82 -10.84 9.50
C ASP A 163 -23.79 -11.11 8.33
N GLU A 164 -24.65 -12.11 8.54
CA GLU A 164 -25.64 -12.59 7.56
C GLU A 164 -26.64 -11.52 7.12
N LYS A 165 -26.66 -10.33 7.75
CA LYS A 165 -27.58 -9.26 7.36
C LYS A 165 -27.00 -8.24 6.39
N LYS A 166 -25.71 -8.31 6.01
CA LYS A 166 -25.12 -7.38 5.02
C LYS A 166 -24.16 -7.99 3.99
N GLY A 167 -23.88 -9.28 4.00
CA GLY A 167 -22.93 -9.87 3.04
C GLY A 167 -21.53 -9.27 3.14
N ILE A 168 -21.14 -8.86 4.35
CA ILE A 168 -19.83 -8.29 4.68
C ILE A 168 -19.11 -9.32 5.56
N ILE A 169 -17.93 -9.77 5.13
CA ILE A 169 -17.00 -10.51 6.01
C ILE A 169 -15.88 -9.54 6.39
N ILE A 170 -16.02 -8.88 7.54
CA ILE A 170 -14.95 -8.05 8.12
C ILE A 170 -14.04 -8.97 8.92
N ILE A 171 -12.79 -9.15 8.47
CA ILE A 171 -11.75 -9.74 9.33
C ILE A 171 -11.21 -8.61 10.22
N LEU A 172 -11.57 -8.61 11.49
CA LEU A 172 -10.97 -7.71 12.49
C LEU A 172 -9.65 -8.33 12.98
N GLY A 173 -8.52 -7.68 12.72
CA GLY A 173 -7.26 -8.04 13.35
C GLY A 173 -7.33 -7.80 14.86
N GLU A 174 -7.09 -8.83 15.66
CA GLU A 174 -6.99 -8.74 17.11
C GLU A 174 -5.71 -7.97 17.48
N GLN A 175 -5.81 -6.90 18.27
CA GLN A 175 -4.62 -6.26 18.84
C GLN A 175 -4.00 -7.24 19.84
N SER A 176 -2.72 -7.57 19.68
CA SER A 176 -1.98 -8.12 20.81
C SER A 176 -1.94 -7.06 21.92
N PRO A 177 -2.27 -7.42 23.18
CA PRO A 177 -2.12 -6.50 24.29
C PRO A 177 -0.63 -6.18 24.43
N SER A 178 -0.25 -4.93 24.24
CA SER A 178 1.08 -4.48 24.66
C SER A 178 1.16 -4.63 26.18
N PHE A 179 2.11 -5.43 26.63
CA PHE A 179 2.48 -5.54 28.04
C PHE A 179 2.77 -4.15 28.59
N ARG A 180 1.90 -3.66 29.49
CA ARG A 180 2.33 -2.75 30.55
C ARG A 180 2.49 -3.60 31.81
N ASN A 181 3.70 -4.04 32.06
CA ASN A 181 4.21 -4.12 33.42
C ASN A 181 5.53 -3.35 33.43
N SER A 182 5.44 -2.10 33.88
CA SER A 182 6.57 -1.39 34.47
C SER A 182 6.00 -0.39 35.46
N SER A 183 6.17 -0.74 36.74
CA SER A 183 6.39 0.13 37.90
C SER A 183 5.43 1.30 38.13
N GLU A 184 4.60 1.17 39.17
CA GLU A 184 4.83 1.82 40.47
C GLU A 184 4.53 0.82 41.60
#